data_AF-A0AA36B0I5-F1
#
_entry.id   AF-A0AA36B0I5-F1
#
_cell.length_a   1.000
_cell.length_b   1.000
_cell.length_c   1.000
_cell.angle_alpha   90.00
_cell.angle_beta   90.00
_cell.angle_gamma   90.00
#
_symmetry.space_group_name_H-M   'P 1'
#
loop_
_entity.id
_entity.type
_entity.pdbx_description
1 polymer ?
#
loop_
_entity_poly.entity_id
_entity_poly.type
_entity_poly.pdbx_seq_one_letter_code
_entity_poly.pdbx_strand_id
1 'polypeptide(L)'
;MDFYIRPKRRPQGQKVTRKLNITKLKNQLTAQDLQSRMDSKLLDIRSDQSSIDEQWESFRDTVHSIALETLGQITRNHQDWFDENDQEIQKLLEEKRRLLRAHQNDTTCTAKKAAFNNIRSTVQAKLRLMQDAWLSAKADEIQGYADKHDTKKFYEALKAVYGPQFSFGSTPLLSSDGTSLLTNKRLILERWAEHFNIVLNQPAQINEEAIARLPQVPTNHELAVPPAVEEKINGRCEVERWSRRMETTRDSKRISVIQ
;
A
#
# COMPACT_ATOMS: atom_id res chain seq x y z
N MET A 1 -18.71 -23.42 -36.27
CA MET A 1 -19.48 -22.23 -35.85
C MET A 1 -19.05 -21.93 -34.44
N ASP A 2 -18.01 -21.10 -34.28
CA ASP A 2 -17.41 -20.83 -32.97
C ASP A 2 -18.18 -19.69 -32.29
N PHE A 3 -19.01 -20.05 -31.32
CA PHE A 3 -19.80 -19.10 -30.54
C PHE A 3 -18.90 -18.42 -29.51
N TYR A 4 -18.40 -17.22 -29.85
CA TYR A 4 -17.61 -16.40 -28.95
C TYR A 4 -18.51 -15.60 -28.00
N ILE A 5 -18.76 -16.12 -26.80
CA ILE A 5 -19.51 -15.41 -25.75
C ILE A 5 -18.58 -14.38 -25.10
N ARG A 6 -18.80 -13.10 -25.38
CA ARG A 6 -18.05 -12.01 -24.73
C ARG A 6 -18.44 -11.96 -23.24
N PRO A 7 -17.47 -12.04 -22.31
CA PRO A 7 -17.77 -11.89 -20.88
C PRO A 7 -18.36 -10.49 -20.62
N LYS A 8 -19.45 -10.44 -19.82
CA LYS A 8 -20.06 -9.18 -19.39
C LYS A 8 -19.02 -8.34 -18.66
N ARG A 9 -18.64 -7.19 -19.25
CA ARG A 9 -17.83 -6.19 -18.55
C ARG A 9 -18.62 -5.68 -17.34
N ARG A 10 -17.97 -5.62 -16.18
CA ARG A 10 -18.50 -4.98 -14.98
C ARG A 10 -18.97 -3.56 -15.36
N PRO A 11 -20.17 -3.11 -14.97
CA PRO A 11 -20.60 -1.74 -15.23
C PRO A 11 -19.58 -0.81 -14.58
N GLN A 12 -18.79 -0.12 -15.42
CA GLN A 12 -17.96 0.97 -14.94
C GLN A 12 -18.94 2.07 -14.53
N GLY A 13 -18.88 2.48 -13.26
CA GLY A 13 -19.64 3.62 -12.77
C GLY A 13 -19.35 4.87 -13.60
N GLN A 14 -20.15 5.91 -13.39
CA GLN A 14 -20.00 7.20 -14.06
C GLN A 14 -18.53 7.65 -14.02
N LYS A 15 -17.96 8.00 -15.19
CA LYS A 15 -16.59 8.48 -15.27
C LYS A 15 -16.47 9.75 -14.46
N VAL A 16 -15.81 9.69 -13.32
CA VAL A 16 -15.49 10.86 -12.50
C VAL A 16 -14.58 11.78 -13.33
N THR A 17 -14.95 13.05 -13.43
CA THR A 17 -14.13 14.06 -14.08
C THR A 17 -12.79 14.18 -13.33
N ARG A 18 -11.69 14.05 -14.07
CA ARG A 18 -10.35 14.13 -13.48
C ARG A 18 -10.09 15.56 -13.02
N LYS A 19 -9.60 15.71 -11.80
CA LYS A 19 -9.28 17.02 -11.20
C LYS A 19 -8.15 17.71 -11.97
N LEU A 20 -8.22 19.04 -12.04
CA LEU A 20 -7.19 19.91 -12.63
C LEU A 20 -5.91 19.90 -11.80
N ASN A 21 -4.74 20.00 -12.45
CA ASN A 21 -3.45 19.96 -11.77
C ASN A 21 -3.07 21.30 -11.13
N ILE A 22 -3.60 21.56 -9.94
CA ILE A 22 -3.37 22.79 -9.16
C ILE A 22 -1.89 22.94 -8.75
N THR A 23 -1.11 21.84 -8.71
CA THR A 23 0.31 21.92 -8.30
C THR A 23 1.16 22.74 -9.26
N LYS A 24 0.76 22.84 -10.53
CA LYS A 24 1.46 23.67 -11.52
C LYS A 24 1.40 25.16 -11.18
N LEU A 25 0.38 25.62 -10.46
CA LEU A 25 0.28 27.02 -10.01
C LEU A 25 1.39 27.45 -9.05
N LYS A 26 2.17 26.50 -8.50
CA LYS A 26 3.39 26.84 -7.75
C LYS A 26 4.44 27.52 -8.64
N ASN A 27 4.38 27.31 -9.95
CA ASN A 27 5.23 27.99 -10.91
C ASN A 27 4.58 29.32 -11.32
N GLN A 28 5.27 30.42 -11.05
CA GLN A 28 4.76 31.78 -11.28
C GLN A 28 4.40 32.04 -12.76
N LEU A 29 5.19 31.49 -13.69
CA LEU A 29 4.98 31.66 -15.13
C LEU A 29 3.66 31.02 -15.61
N THR A 30 3.34 29.83 -15.10
CA THR A 30 2.08 29.15 -15.46
C THR A 30 0.85 29.81 -14.84
N ALA A 31 1.01 30.46 -13.69
CA ALA A 31 -0.06 31.24 -13.08
C ALA A 31 -0.36 32.51 -13.92
N GLN A 32 0.68 33.19 -14.40
CA GLN A 32 0.54 34.37 -15.27
C GLN A 32 -0.02 34.02 -16.66
N ASP A 33 0.39 32.89 -17.25
CA ASP A 33 -0.18 32.40 -18.51
C ASP A 33 -1.68 32.10 -18.36
N LEU A 34 -2.08 31.45 -17.26
CA LEU A 34 -3.49 31.18 -16.97
C LEU A 34 -4.30 32.48 -16.87
N GLN A 35 -3.79 33.47 -16.14
CA GLN A 35 -4.46 34.76 -15.97
C GLN A 35 -4.65 35.47 -17.31
N SER A 36 -3.59 35.56 -18.12
CA SER A 36 -3.64 36.22 -19.43
C SER A 36 -4.63 35.55 -20.39
N ARG A 37 -4.73 34.21 -20.35
CA ARG A 37 -5.69 33.44 -21.15
C ARG A 37 -7.12 33.59 -20.67
N MET A 38 -7.33 33.71 -19.36
CA MET A 38 -8.65 34.02 -18.80
C MET A 38 -9.10 35.42 -19.20
N ASP A 39 -8.22 36.42 -19.04
CA ASP A 39 -8.55 37.83 -19.33
C ASP A 39 -8.94 38.05 -20.81
N SER A 40 -8.24 37.37 -21.74
CA SER A 40 -8.55 37.47 -23.17
C SER A 40 -9.86 36.76 -23.55
N LYS A 41 -10.07 35.51 -23.14
CA LYS A 41 -11.26 34.74 -23.54
C LYS A 41 -12.54 35.14 -22.81
N LEU A 42 -12.45 35.71 -21.60
CA LEU A 42 -13.62 36.19 -20.86
C LEU A 42 -14.17 37.53 -21.41
N LEU A 43 -13.40 38.24 -22.23
CA LEU A 43 -13.89 39.42 -22.96
C LEU A 43 -14.93 39.03 -24.03
N ASP A 44 -14.72 37.90 -24.70
CA ASP A 44 -15.55 37.44 -25.84
C ASP A 44 -16.94 36.95 -25.42
N ILE A 45 -17.10 36.43 -24.19
CA ILE A 45 -18.35 35.83 -23.69
C ILE A 45 -19.41 36.89 -23.35
N ARG A 46 -19.02 38.15 -23.15
CA ARG A 46 -19.92 39.21 -22.67
C ARG A 46 -20.94 39.73 -23.70
N SER A 47 -20.96 39.19 -24.91
CA SER A 47 -21.63 39.84 -26.05
C SER A 47 -22.98 39.24 -26.47
N ASP A 48 -23.42 38.10 -25.93
CA ASP A 48 -24.67 37.44 -26.37
C ASP A 48 -25.83 37.56 -25.36
N GLN A 49 -27.02 37.94 -25.88
CA GLN A 49 -28.28 38.10 -25.13
C GLN A 49 -28.99 36.76 -24.85
N SER A 50 -28.26 35.76 -24.34
CA SER A 50 -28.81 34.44 -23.95
C SER A 50 -29.30 34.45 -22.49
N SER A 51 -30.05 33.40 -22.10
CA SER A 51 -30.55 33.25 -20.73
C SER A 51 -29.40 33.24 -19.71
N ILE A 52 -29.63 33.73 -18.49
CA ILE A 52 -28.61 33.80 -17.43
C ILE A 52 -27.95 32.43 -17.17
N ASP A 53 -28.74 31.35 -17.27
CA ASP A 53 -28.24 29.98 -17.09
C ASP A 53 -27.28 29.55 -18.20
N GLU A 54 -27.56 29.93 -19.44
CA GLU A 54 -26.72 29.63 -20.61
C GLU A 54 -25.41 30.44 -20.57
N GLN A 55 -25.50 31.70 -20.12
CA GLN A 55 -24.31 32.55 -19.90
C GLN A 55 -23.40 31.96 -18.81
N TRP A 56 -23.98 31.46 -17.71
CA TRP A 56 -23.23 30.86 -16.62
C TRP A 56 -22.59 29.52 -17.01
N GLU A 57 -23.29 28.70 -17.80
CA GLU A 57 -22.74 27.44 -18.34
C GLU A 57 -21.57 27.72 -19.29
N SER A 58 -21.74 28.66 -20.22
CA SER A 58 -20.67 29.10 -21.14
C SER A 58 -19.45 29.64 -20.42
N PHE A 59 -19.65 30.48 -19.39
CA PHE A 59 -18.56 30.97 -18.54
C PHE A 59 -17.82 29.81 -17.85
N ARG A 60 -18.56 28.91 -17.20
CA ARG A 60 -17.99 27.77 -16.47
C ARG A 60 -17.17 26.88 -17.38
N ASP A 61 -17.71 26.52 -18.55
CA ASP A 61 -17.04 25.64 -19.50
C ASP A 61 -15.81 26.29 -20.12
N THR A 62 -15.86 27.59 -20.39
CA THR A 62 -14.71 28.34 -20.88
C THR A 62 -13.60 28.40 -19.83
N VAL A 63 -13.92 28.76 -18.59
CA VAL A 63 -12.95 28.78 -17.48
C VAL A 63 -12.35 27.39 -17.26
N HIS A 64 -13.18 26.35 -17.26
CA HIS A 64 -12.72 24.99 -17.08
C HIS A 64 -11.85 24.52 -18.25
N SER A 65 -12.19 24.89 -19.49
CA SER A 65 -11.41 24.57 -20.69
C SER A 65 -10.04 25.25 -20.67
N ILE A 66 -9.99 26.54 -20.35
CA ILE A 66 -8.72 27.31 -20.23
C ILE A 66 -7.84 26.71 -19.12
N ALA A 67 -8.44 26.42 -17.96
CA ALA A 67 -7.73 25.79 -16.87
C ALA A 67 -7.21 24.40 -17.27
N LEU A 68 -7.98 23.64 -18.06
CA LEU A 68 -7.57 22.33 -18.55
C LEU A 68 -6.44 22.42 -19.59
N GLU A 69 -6.48 23.38 -20.51
CA GLU A 69 -5.42 23.63 -21.50
C GLU A 69 -4.11 24.05 -20.83
N THR A 70 -4.19 24.91 -19.82
CA THR A 70 -3.01 25.51 -19.18
C THR A 70 -2.43 24.62 -18.08
N LEU A 71 -3.28 24.14 -17.16
CA LEU A 71 -2.84 23.32 -16.02
C LEU A 71 -2.78 21.83 -16.38
N GLY A 72 -3.61 21.37 -17.32
CA GLY A 72 -3.77 19.95 -17.59
C GLY A 72 -4.50 19.21 -16.47
N GLN A 73 -4.73 17.93 -16.70
CA GLN A 73 -5.30 17.02 -15.71
C GLN A 73 -4.23 16.60 -14.70
N ILE A 74 -4.63 16.31 -13.46
CA ILE A 74 -3.78 15.56 -12.54
C ILE A 74 -3.50 14.20 -13.19
N THR A 75 -2.26 14.01 -13.62
CA THR A 75 -1.76 12.69 -13.97
C THR A 75 -1.49 11.94 -12.68
N ARG A 76 -1.91 10.68 -12.64
CA ARG A 76 -1.39 9.76 -11.62
C ARG A 76 0.04 9.49 -12.01
N ASN A 77 0.97 10.11 -11.31
CA ASN A 77 2.33 9.61 -11.30
C ASN A 77 2.31 8.42 -10.34
N HIS A 78 2.65 7.24 -10.84
CA HIS A 78 2.96 6.13 -9.99
C HIS A 78 4.25 6.52 -9.28
N GLN A 79 4.24 6.56 -7.94
CA GLN A 79 5.48 6.75 -7.17
C GLN A 79 6.41 5.53 -7.24
N ASP A 80 6.30 4.74 -8.30
CA ASP A 80 7.04 3.52 -8.53
C ASP A 80 8.02 3.73 -9.68
N TRP A 81 9.08 2.92 -9.73
CA TRP A 81 10.22 3.00 -10.66
C TRP A 81 9.87 3.01 -12.16
N PHE A 82 8.61 2.74 -12.48
CA PHE A 82 8.09 2.57 -13.83
C PHE A 82 8.03 3.90 -14.61
N ASP A 83 7.58 4.99 -13.99
CA ASP A 83 7.30 6.25 -14.69
C ASP A 83 8.59 6.91 -15.23
N GLU A 84 9.71 6.79 -14.51
CA GLU A 84 11.02 7.30 -14.95
C GLU A 84 11.56 6.57 -16.19
N ASN A 85 11.12 5.33 -16.39
CA ASN A 85 11.61 4.42 -17.43
C ASN A 85 10.55 4.11 -18.49
N ASP A 86 9.40 4.79 -18.47
CA ASP A 86 8.20 4.43 -19.23
C ASP A 86 8.47 4.27 -20.74
N GLN A 87 9.25 5.18 -21.33
CA GLN A 87 9.61 5.10 -22.76
C GLN A 87 10.46 3.87 -23.10
N GLU A 88 11.45 3.54 -22.26
CA GLU A 88 12.31 2.38 -22.47
C GLU A 88 11.52 1.08 -22.25
N ILE A 89 10.67 1.03 -21.22
CA ILE A 89 9.78 -0.09 -20.94
C ILE A 89 8.78 -0.29 -22.07
N GLN A 90 8.19 0.79 -22.59
CA GLN A 90 7.24 0.72 -23.68
C GLN A 90 7.87 0.14 -24.95
N LYS A 91 9.10 0.59 -25.30
CA LYS A 91 9.87 0.03 -26.43
C LYS A 91 10.14 -1.46 -26.25
N LEU A 92 10.57 -1.89 -25.06
CA LEU A 92 10.81 -3.30 -24.72
C LEU A 92 9.53 -4.15 -24.84
N LEU A 93 8.40 -3.62 -24.39
CA LEU A 93 7.09 -4.28 -24.48
C LEU A 93 6.55 -4.32 -25.91
N GLU A 94 6.81 -3.31 -26.73
CA GLU A 94 6.49 -3.32 -28.16
C GLU A 94 7.25 -4.42 -28.90
N GLU A 95 8.54 -4.54 -28.66
CA GLU A 95 9.39 -5.57 -29.25
C GLU A 95 8.97 -6.99 -28.83
N LYS A 96 8.69 -7.18 -27.54
CA LYS A 96 8.11 -8.43 -27.03
C LYS A 96 6.78 -8.77 -27.69
N ARG A 97 5.88 -7.78 -27.84
CA ARG A 97 4.57 -7.96 -28.50
C ARG A 97 4.71 -8.28 -29.99
N ARG A 98 5.71 -7.71 -30.67
CA ARG A 98 6.03 -8.00 -32.08
C ARG A 98 6.44 -9.48 -32.25
N LEU A 99 7.36 -9.95 -31.42
CA LEU A 99 7.83 -11.34 -31.48
C LEU A 99 6.78 -12.35 -31.02
N LEU A 100 5.93 -11.98 -30.04
CA LEU A 100 4.78 -12.80 -29.66
C LEU A 100 3.82 -12.99 -30.84
N ARG A 101 3.48 -11.92 -31.57
CA ARG A 101 2.62 -12.00 -32.76
C ARG A 101 3.25 -12.87 -33.85
N ALA A 102 4.55 -12.74 -34.09
CA ALA A 102 5.27 -13.58 -35.05
C ALA A 102 5.26 -15.07 -34.66
N HIS A 103 5.39 -15.40 -33.37
CA HIS A 103 5.30 -16.78 -32.89
C HIS A 103 3.87 -17.33 -32.93
N GLN A 104 2.86 -16.51 -32.62
CA GLN A 104 1.45 -16.90 -32.67
C GLN A 104 0.99 -17.22 -34.09
N ASN A 105 1.49 -16.50 -35.09
CA ASN A 105 1.20 -16.75 -36.50
C ASN A 105 1.87 -18.05 -37.01
N ASP A 106 3.04 -18.41 -36.47
CA ASP A 106 3.79 -19.60 -36.88
C ASP A 106 4.31 -20.38 -35.65
N THR A 107 3.40 -21.10 -34.99
CA THR A 107 3.67 -21.83 -33.74
C THR A 107 4.63 -23.01 -33.89
N THR A 108 4.78 -23.54 -35.11
CA THR A 108 5.69 -24.65 -35.45
C THR A 108 7.14 -24.20 -35.66
N CYS A 109 7.38 -22.90 -35.86
CA CYS A 109 8.73 -22.37 -36.10
C CYS A 109 9.52 -22.25 -34.79
N THR A 110 10.49 -23.14 -34.60
CA THR A 110 11.38 -23.17 -33.41
C THR A 110 12.23 -21.90 -33.29
N ALA A 111 12.68 -21.32 -34.41
CA ALA A 111 13.46 -20.08 -34.42
C ALA A 111 12.67 -18.88 -33.88
N LYS A 112 11.39 -18.73 -34.26
CA LYS A 112 10.51 -17.66 -33.75
C LYS A 112 10.20 -17.84 -32.26
N LYS A 113 10.01 -19.09 -31.81
CA LYS A 113 9.89 -19.43 -30.39
C LYS A 113 11.15 -19.06 -29.60
N ALA A 114 12.33 -19.39 -30.14
CA ALA A 114 13.61 -19.04 -29.52
C ALA A 114 13.81 -17.52 -29.42
N ALA A 115 13.52 -16.77 -30.50
CA ALA A 115 13.58 -15.31 -30.52
C ALA A 115 12.62 -14.68 -29.47
N PHE A 116 11.38 -15.19 -29.38
CA PHE A 116 10.42 -14.74 -28.37
C PHE A 116 10.90 -15.03 -26.93
N ASN A 117 11.49 -16.21 -26.68
CA ASN A 117 12.03 -16.54 -25.36
C ASN A 117 13.22 -15.65 -24.97
N ASN A 118 14.09 -15.34 -25.93
CA ASN A 118 15.23 -14.45 -25.72
C ASN A 118 14.76 -13.03 -25.38
N ILE A 119 13.85 -12.44 -26.18
CA ILE A 119 13.31 -11.11 -25.85
C ILE A 119 12.56 -11.13 -24.50
N ARG A 120 11.84 -12.21 -24.18
CA ARG A 120 11.15 -12.34 -22.90
C ARG A 120 12.14 -12.30 -21.74
N SER A 121 13.26 -13.00 -21.85
CA SER A 121 14.30 -13.04 -20.82
C SER A 121 15.00 -11.68 -20.67
N THR A 122 15.39 -11.04 -21.78
CA THR A 122 16.04 -9.72 -21.76
C THR A 122 15.12 -8.64 -21.17
N VAL A 123 13.85 -8.62 -21.56
CA VAL A 123 12.85 -7.70 -20.99
C VAL A 123 12.68 -7.95 -19.49
N GLN A 124 12.58 -9.21 -19.05
CA GLN A 124 12.48 -9.53 -17.63
C GLN A 124 13.72 -9.09 -16.85
N ALA A 125 14.92 -9.33 -17.37
CA ALA A 125 16.17 -8.93 -16.72
C ALA A 125 16.26 -7.41 -16.60
N LYS A 126 15.94 -6.68 -17.68
CA LYS A 126 16.00 -5.21 -17.70
C LYS A 126 14.99 -4.57 -16.75
N LEU A 127 13.75 -5.10 -16.70
CA LEU A 127 12.73 -4.63 -15.75
C LEU A 127 13.16 -4.87 -14.30
N ARG A 128 13.77 -6.02 -13.99
CA ARG A 128 14.32 -6.28 -12.66
C ARG A 128 15.43 -5.30 -12.29
N LEU A 129 16.37 -5.06 -13.20
CA LEU A 129 17.46 -4.09 -12.95
C LEU A 129 16.93 -2.68 -12.65
N MET A 130 15.92 -2.22 -13.40
CA MET A 130 15.30 -0.92 -13.17
C MET A 130 14.59 -0.87 -11.81
N GLN A 131 13.85 -1.92 -11.46
CA GLN A 131 13.20 -2.05 -10.17
C GLN A 131 14.22 -2.08 -9.01
N ASP A 132 15.28 -2.88 -9.15
CA ASP A 132 16.32 -3.05 -8.13
C ASP A 132 17.09 -1.73 -7.91
N ALA A 133 17.41 -1.00 -8.98
CA ALA A 133 18.05 0.30 -8.89
C ALA A 133 17.20 1.31 -8.11
N TRP A 134 15.90 1.35 -8.38
CA TRP A 134 14.99 2.22 -7.65
C TRP A 134 14.81 1.78 -6.19
N LEU A 135 14.65 0.47 -5.92
CA LEU A 135 14.54 -0.05 -4.55
C LEU A 135 15.81 0.25 -3.75
N SER A 136 16.99 0.13 -4.36
CA SER A 136 18.27 0.50 -3.74
C SER A 136 18.30 1.98 -3.39
N ALA A 137 18.00 2.86 -4.34
CA ALA A 137 17.96 4.30 -4.10
C ALA A 137 16.92 4.67 -3.02
N LYS A 138 15.78 3.98 -2.99
CA LYS A 138 14.73 4.20 -2.00
C LYS A 138 15.13 3.71 -0.62
N ALA A 139 15.87 2.60 -0.52
CA ALA A 139 16.42 2.11 0.73
C ALA A 139 17.42 3.12 1.32
N ASP A 140 18.31 3.69 0.49
CA ASP A 140 19.24 4.73 0.91
C ASP A 140 18.51 5.99 1.41
N GLU A 141 17.43 6.39 0.75
CA GLU A 141 16.59 7.52 1.18
C GLU A 141 15.94 7.26 2.56
N ILE A 142 15.34 6.08 2.73
CA ILE A 142 14.69 5.65 3.98
C ILE A 142 15.70 5.58 5.12
N GLN A 143 16.88 5.01 4.86
CA GLN A 143 17.98 4.96 5.82
C GLN A 143 18.43 6.38 6.20
N GLY A 144 18.58 7.27 5.23
CA GLY A 144 18.92 8.68 5.46
C GLY A 144 17.91 9.43 6.33
N TYR A 145 16.62 9.09 6.27
CA TYR A 145 15.61 9.64 7.19
C TYR A 145 15.70 9.04 8.60
N ALA A 146 15.99 7.75 8.70
CA ALA A 146 16.20 7.09 9.99
C ALA A 146 17.39 7.69 10.74
N ASP A 147 18.50 7.91 10.04
CA ASP A 147 19.73 8.50 10.60
C ASP A 147 19.53 9.96 11.03
N LYS A 148 18.64 10.70 10.35
CA LYS A 148 18.25 12.07 10.70
C LYS A 148 17.12 12.15 11.76
N HIS A 149 16.63 11.00 12.23
CA HIS A 149 15.46 10.89 13.12
C HIS A 149 14.19 11.59 12.61
N ASP A 150 14.03 11.74 11.29
CA ASP A 150 12.82 12.33 10.67
C ASP A 150 11.76 11.24 10.47
N THR A 151 11.03 10.94 11.54
CA THR A 151 10.02 9.87 11.57
C THR A 151 8.87 10.09 10.58
N LYS A 152 8.53 11.36 10.29
CA LYS A 152 7.46 11.69 9.36
C LYS A 152 7.86 11.34 7.93
N LYS A 153 9.02 11.80 7.47
CA LYS A 153 9.51 11.48 6.11
C LYS A 153 9.85 10.01 5.96
N PHE A 154 10.38 9.38 7.00
CA PHE A 154 10.60 7.93 7.04
C PHE A 154 9.29 7.17 6.75
N TYR A 155 8.20 7.53 7.43
CA TYR A 155 6.92 6.86 7.24
C TYR A 155 6.24 7.21 5.90
N GLU A 156 6.40 8.43 5.40
CA GLU A 156 5.96 8.83 4.05
C GLU A 156 6.69 8.03 2.97
N ALA A 157 8.01 7.87 3.09
CA ALA A 157 8.83 7.08 2.17
C ALA A 157 8.48 5.58 2.24
N LEU A 158 8.24 5.04 3.43
CA LEU A 158 7.80 3.66 3.62
C LEU A 158 6.44 3.40 2.95
N LYS A 159 5.48 4.33 3.11
CA LYS A 159 4.18 4.25 2.44
C LYS A 159 4.31 4.26 0.92
N ALA A 160 5.29 4.97 0.36
CA ALA A 160 5.52 4.98 -1.08
C ALA A 160 5.95 3.59 -1.61
N VAL A 161 6.83 2.87 -0.89
CA VAL A 161 7.31 1.53 -1.30
C VAL A 161 6.18 0.50 -1.32
N TYR A 162 5.35 0.48 -0.27
CA TYR A 162 4.24 -0.47 -0.22
C TYR A 162 3.03 -0.07 -1.09
N GLY A 163 3.05 1.14 -1.66
CA GLY A 163 1.96 1.68 -2.46
C GLY A 163 0.68 1.96 -1.64
N PRO A 164 -0.47 2.12 -2.32
CA PRO A 164 -1.76 2.26 -1.65
C PRO A 164 -2.03 1.02 -0.80
N GLN A 165 -1.77 1.14 0.50
CA GLN A 165 -2.22 0.19 1.51
C GLN A 165 -3.74 0.18 1.41
N PHE A 166 -4.31 -0.85 0.79
CA PHE A 166 -5.73 -1.10 0.94
C PHE A 166 -5.93 -1.21 2.44
N SER A 167 -6.59 -0.23 3.05
CA SER A 167 -7.12 -0.40 4.38
C SER A 167 -8.01 -1.62 4.24
N PHE A 168 -7.52 -2.78 4.69
CA PHE A 168 -8.25 -4.03 4.58
C PHE A 168 -9.61 -3.72 5.19
N GLY A 169 -10.63 -3.65 4.34
CA GLY A 169 -12.00 -3.60 4.82
C GLY A 169 -12.12 -4.77 5.79
N SER A 170 -12.76 -4.53 6.94
CA SER A 170 -12.89 -5.55 7.98
C SER A 170 -13.23 -6.89 7.32
N THR A 171 -12.39 -7.91 7.50
CA THR A 171 -12.61 -9.21 6.88
C THR A 171 -13.98 -9.70 7.32
N PRO A 172 -14.91 -9.95 6.39
CA PRO A 172 -16.26 -10.32 6.77
C PRO A 172 -16.24 -11.67 7.49
N LEU A 173 -16.92 -11.74 8.64
CA LEU A 173 -16.96 -12.93 9.49
C LEU A 173 -18.31 -13.62 9.37
N LEU A 174 -18.35 -14.93 9.63
CA LEU A 174 -19.61 -15.64 9.79
C LEU A 174 -20.18 -15.41 11.19
N SER A 175 -21.50 -15.32 11.28
CA SER A 175 -22.22 -15.37 12.55
C SER A 175 -21.94 -16.69 13.30
N SER A 176 -22.28 -16.76 14.59
CA SER A 176 -22.17 -17.99 15.41
C SER A 176 -22.83 -19.19 14.74
N ASP A 177 -23.96 -18.95 14.07
CA ASP A 177 -24.80 -19.98 13.46
C ASP A 177 -24.35 -20.35 12.05
N GLY A 178 -23.31 -19.70 11.52
CA GLY A 178 -22.76 -19.95 10.18
C GLY A 178 -23.63 -19.47 9.01
N THR A 179 -24.80 -18.88 9.26
CA THR A 179 -25.81 -18.57 8.23
C THR A 179 -25.64 -17.20 7.58
N SER A 180 -25.12 -16.20 8.31
CA SER A 180 -25.01 -14.82 7.84
C SER A 180 -23.57 -14.30 7.85
N LEU A 181 -23.25 -13.49 6.84
CA LEU A 181 -21.93 -12.87 6.66
C LEU A 181 -21.93 -11.45 7.26
N LEU A 182 -21.25 -11.27 8.38
CA LEU A 182 -21.06 -10.02 9.08
C LEU A 182 -20.02 -9.17 8.35
N THR A 183 -20.48 -8.11 7.69
CA THR A 183 -19.62 -7.14 6.99
C THR A 183 -19.44 -5.84 7.77
N ASN A 184 -20.34 -5.55 8.71
CA ASN A 184 -20.29 -4.35 9.55
C ASN A 184 -19.26 -4.49 10.68
N LYS A 185 -18.37 -3.49 10.84
CA LYS A 185 -17.30 -3.49 11.85
C LYS A 185 -17.80 -3.73 13.28
N ARG A 186 -18.94 -3.14 13.66
CA ARG A 186 -19.54 -3.33 14.99
C ARG A 186 -19.94 -4.79 15.24
N LEU A 187 -20.65 -5.38 14.27
CA LEU A 187 -21.10 -6.78 14.36
C LEU A 187 -19.91 -7.75 14.40
N ILE A 188 -18.85 -7.44 13.66
CA ILE A 188 -17.60 -8.21 13.69
C ILE A 188 -16.95 -8.16 15.08
N LEU A 189 -16.94 -7.00 15.74
CA LEU A 189 -16.40 -6.87 17.10
C LEU A 189 -17.25 -7.60 18.15
N GLU A 190 -18.57 -7.52 18.05
CA GLU A 190 -19.49 -8.28 18.92
C GLU A 190 -19.27 -9.79 18.77
N ARG A 191 -19.17 -10.28 17.53
CA ARG A 191 -18.88 -11.70 17.25
C ARG A 191 -17.52 -12.16 17.81
N TRP A 192 -16.49 -11.31 17.73
CA TRP A 192 -15.21 -11.59 18.35
C TRP A 192 -15.32 -11.68 19.88
N ALA A 193 -16.06 -10.76 20.51
CA ALA A 193 -16.28 -10.79 21.95
C ALA A 193 -17.00 -12.08 22.40
N GLU A 194 -18.04 -12.50 21.67
CA GLU A 194 -18.72 -13.78 21.91
C GLU A 194 -17.78 -14.98 21.78
N HIS A 195 -16.99 -15.04 20.70
CA HIS A 195 -16.05 -16.12 20.46
C HIS A 195 -15.01 -16.22 21.58
N PHE A 196 -14.39 -15.09 21.96
CA PHE A 196 -13.40 -15.08 23.04
C PHE A 196 -14.01 -15.41 24.40
N ASN A 197 -15.26 -14.99 24.66
CA ASN A 197 -15.96 -15.37 25.87
C ASN A 197 -16.15 -16.89 25.97
N ILE A 198 -16.57 -17.54 24.87
CA ILE A 198 -16.73 -19.00 24.82
C ILE A 198 -15.38 -19.74 24.95
N VAL A 199 -14.31 -19.21 24.36
CA VAL A 199 -13.00 -19.88 24.38
C VAL A 199 -12.30 -19.71 25.73
N LEU A 200 -12.31 -18.51 26.30
CA LEU A 200 -11.51 -18.19 27.49
C LEU A 200 -12.27 -18.38 28.80
N ASN A 201 -13.60 -18.20 28.81
CA ASN A 201 -14.41 -18.25 30.03
C ASN A 201 -15.25 -19.53 30.11
N GLN A 202 -14.67 -20.67 29.71
CA GLN A 202 -15.35 -21.95 29.86
C GLN A 202 -15.51 -22.29 31.36
N PRO A 203 -16.71 -22.72 31.79
CA PRO A 203 -16.89 -23.19 33.16
C PRO A 203 -16.04 -24.44 33.35
N ALA A 204 -14.99 -24.32 34.16
CA ALA A 204 -14.20 -25.48 34.55
C ALA A 204 -15.06 -26.38 35.43
N GLN A 205 -15.50 -27.51 34.90
CA GLN A 205 -16.10 -28.57 35.72
C GLN A 205 -14.95 -29.31 36.40
N ILE A 206 -14.40 -28.69 37.44
CA ILE A 206 -13.29 -29.25 38.20
C ILE A 206 -13.82 -30.47 38.95
N ASN A 207 -13.30 -31.66 38.62
CA ASN A 207 -13.68 -32.88 39.31
C ASN A 207 -13.06 -32.88 40.72
N GLU A 208 -13.90 -32.76 41.75
CA GLU A 208 -13.48 -32.75 43.16
C GLU A 208 -12.73 -34.03 43.55
N GLU A 209 -13.06 -35.19 42.95
CA GLU A 209 -12.33 -36.43 43.18
C GLU A 209 -10.88 -36.35 42.66
N ALA A 210 -10.66 -35.64 41.56
CA ALA A 210 -9.32 -35.43 41.02
C ALA A 210 -8.51 -34.49 41.93
N ILE A 211 -9.14 -33.44 42.49
CA ILE A 211 -8.51 -32.55 43.48
C ILE A 211 -8.14 -33.34 44.74
N ALA A 212 -9.04 -34.20 45.22
CA ALA A 212 -8.80 -35.03 46.42
C ALA A 212 -7.67 -36.05 46.23
N ARG A 213 -7.38 -36.46 44.99
CA ARG A 213 -6.24 -37.34 44.65
C ARG A 213 -4.91 -36.60 44.53
N LEU A 214 -4.90 -35.28 44.42
CA LEU A 214 -3.66 -34.52 44.33
C LEU A 214 -2.94 -34.54 45.69
N PRO A 215 -1.67 -34.96 45.76
CA PRO A 215 -0.91 -34.93 47.01
C PRO A 215 -0.75 -33.49 47.47
N GLN A 216 -1.29 -33.17 48.66
CA GLN A 216 -1.12 -31.87 49.28
C GLN A 216 0.34 -31.73 49.73
N VAL A 217 1.11 -30.90 49.01
CA VAL A 217 2.47 -30.53 49.41
C VAL A 217 2.36 -29.58 50.60
N PRO A 218 3.16 -29.74 51.68
CA PRO A 218 3.17 -28.80 52.78
C PRO A 218 3.41 -27.38 52.27
N THR A 219 2.69 -26.42 52.83
CA THR A 219 2.78 -25.01 52.44
C THR A 219 4.22 -24.53 52.60
N ASN A 220 4.86 -24.12 51.50
CA ASN A 220 6.23 -23.62 51.56
C ASN A 220 6.24 -22.19 52.16
N HIS A 221 6.61 -22.10 53.43
CA HIS A 221 6.72 -20.84 54.17
C HIS A 221 7.99 -20.04 53.83
N GLU A 222 8.95 -20.61 53.08
CA GLU A 222 10.18 -19.90 52.67
C GLU A 222 9.86 -18.69 51.78
N LEU A 223 8.82 -18.78 50.95
CA LEU A 223 8.37 -17.69 50.07
C LEU A 223 7.61 -16.57 50.81
N ALA A 224 7.21 -16.81 52.07
CA ALA A 224 6.61 -15.79 52.93
C ALA A 224 7.66 -14.96 53.68
N VAL A 225 8.93 -15.38 53.65
CA VAL A 225 10.04 -14.61 54.20
C VAL A 225 10.37 -13.47 53.22
N PRO A 226 10.41 -12.20 53.66
CA PRO A 226 10.82 -11.10 52.79
C PRO A 226 12.25 -11.37 52.27
N PRO A 227 12.48 -11.27 50.95
CA PRO A 227 13.79 -11.59 50.38
C PRO A 227 14.87 -10.69 50.98
N ALA A 228 16.01 -11.31 51.27
CA ALA A 228 17.16 -10.63 51.84
C ALA A 228 17.68 -9.53 50.91
N VAL A 229 18.32 -8.50 51.47
CA VAL A 229 18.84 -7.36 50.69
C VAL A 229 19.81 -7.83 49.60
N GLU A 230 20.59 -8.88 49.87
CA GLU A 230 21.54 -9.47 48.93
C GLU A 230 20.86 -10.19 47.76
N GLU A 231 19.77 -10.92 47.98
CA GLU A 231 18.98 -11.54 46.90
C GLU A 231 18.31 -10.50 46.01
N LYS A 232 17.84 -9.38 46.59
CA LYS A 232 17.30 -8.25 45.81
C LYS A 232 18.36 -7.61 44.92
N ILE A 233 19.59 -7.49 45.42
CA ILE A 233 20.73 -6.97 44.64
C ILE A 233 21.13 -7.98 43.56
N ASN A 234 21.18 -9.27 43.87
CA ASN A 234 21.53 -10.31 42.89
C ASN A 234 20.47 -10.42 41.78
N GLY A 235 19.18 -10.40 42.14
CA GLY A 235 18.08 -10.38 41.17
C GLY A 235 18.09 -9.14 40.29
N ARG A 236 18.38 -7.95 40.86
CA ARG A 236 18.57 -6.73 40.06
C ARG A 236 19.76 -6.88 39.11
N CYS A 237 20.90 -7.37 39.58
CA CYS A 237 22.09 -7.61 38.77
C CYS A 237 21.83 -8.62 37.64
N GLU A 238 21.03 -9.66 37.88
CA GLU A 238 20.63 -10.61 36.85
C GLU A 238 19.71 -9.96 35.81
N VAL A 239 18.71 -9.20 36.23
CA VAL A 239 17.82 -8.47 35.30
C VAL A 239 18.64 -7.48 34.45
N GLU A 240 19.58 -6.74 35.05
CA GLU A 240 20.48 -5.86 34.31
C GLU A 240 21.40 -6.64 33.35
N ARG A 241 21.87 -7.82 33.75
CA ARG A 241 22.71 -8.69 32.89
C ARG A 241 21.90 -9.26 31.73
N TRP A 242 20.65 -9.65 31.95
CA TRP A 242 19.70 -10.07 30.91
C TRP A 242 19.38 -8.92 29.96
N SER A 243 19.18 -7.71 30.49
CA SER A 243 18.90 -6.52 29.68
C SER A 243 20.09 -6.15 28.78
N ARG A 244 21.32 -6.12 29.33
CA ARG A 244 22.54 -5.89 28.53
C ARG A 244 22.73 -6.96 27.47
N ARG A 245 22.47 -8.24 27.78
CA ARG A 245 22.57 -9.34 26.82
C ARG A 245 21.58 -9.19 25.66
N MET A 246 20.35 -8.72 25.94
CA MET A 246 19.35 -8.44 24.90
C MET A 246 19.78 -7.30 23.98
N GLU A 247 20.37 -6.22 24.53
CA GLU A 247 20.90 -5.10 23.74
C GLU A 247 22.11 -5.50 22.88
N THR A 248 23.08 -6.24 23.43
CA THR A 248 24.21 -6.75 22.63
C THR A 248 23.78 -7.71 21.52
N THR A 249 22.72 -8.50 21.74
CA THR A 249 22.17 -9.39 20.71
C THR A 249 21.43 -8.61 19.61
N ARG A 250 20.80 -7.48 19.97
CA ARG A 250 20.21 -6.53 19.02
C ARG A 250 21.28 -5.87 18.15
N ASP A 251 22.40 -5.46 18.75
CA ASP A 251 23.51 -4.83 18.01
C ASP A 251 24.30 -5.83 17.16
N SER A 252 24.56 -7.06 17.63
CA SER A 252 25.19 -8.09 16.80
C SER A 252 24.35 -8.49 15.58
N LYS A 253 23.01 -8.53 15.71
CA LYS A 253 22.11 -8.76 14.55
C LYS A 253 22.03 -7.55 13.62
N ARG A 254 22.41 -6.35 14.07
CA ARG A 254 22.49 -5.13 13.26
C ARG A 254 23.78 -5.09 12.42
N ILE A 255 24.86 -5.72 12.93
CA ILE A 255 26.15 -5.81 12.23
C ILE A 255 26.16 -6.97 11.21
N SER A 256 25.45 -8.08 11.45
CA SER A 256 25.41 -9.22 10.51
C SER A 256 24.50 -9.05 9.29
N VAL A 257 23.91 -7.86 9.08
CA VAL A 257 23.07 -7.53 7.91
C VAL A 257 23.82 -6.60 6.93
N ILE A 258 25.09 -6.28 7.20
CA ILE A 258 25.94 -5.42 6.35
C ILE A 258 27.19 -6.20 5.84
N GLN A 259 27.09 -7.51 5.64
CA GLN A 259 28.08 -8.32 4.91
C GLN A 259 27.36 -9.35 4.05
#